data_AF-A0A932LFB9-F1
#
_entry.id   AF-A0A932LFB9-F1
#
_cell.length_a   1.000
_cell.length_b   1.000
_cell.length_c   1.000
_cell.angle_alpha   90.00
_cell.angle_beta   90.00
_cell.angle_gamma   90.00
#
_symmetry.space_group_name_H-M   'P 1'
#
loop_
_entity.id
_entity.type
_entity.pdbx_description
1 polymer ?
#
loop_
_entity_poly.entity_id
_entity_poly.type
_entity_poly.pdbx_seq_one_letter_code
_entity_poly.pdbx_strand_id
1 'polypeptide(L)'
;MSQFWLCLAIVTAPGVAGGQSDVAPQWIWHDEGNPVADAPIGDRFFRKTVHLDRIRVVKIDITCDDEFSLYFNGEEVGRSNDWHRVYGFDLTDRARHGANVLAVRAKNRGGPAGLLVRGYAGWANGTQWTFNADASWRSSAEEQPGWSTVSFDDSAWRWARPLGAYDRVGPWTGLTWDSRYASRFTAPTGFRIETAAPATLTGSVSAMTFDARGRPTVARERRPVA
;
A
#
# COMPACT_ATOMS: atom_id res chain seq x y z
N MET A 1 -22.82 52.46 -4.75
CA MET A 1 -22.15 51.44 -3.92
C MET A 1 -21.65 50.35 -4.86
N SER A 2 -20.36 50.36 -5.19
CA SER A 2 -19.74 49.39 -6.11
C SER A 2 -19.10 48.28 -5.28
N GLN A 3 -19.53 47.03 -5.46
CA GLN A 3 -18.90 45.86 -4.85
C GLN A 3 -17.83 45.32 -5.80
N PHE A 4 -16.58 45.30 -5.33
CA PHE A 4 -15.47 44.61 -6.00
C PHE A 4 -15.52 43.12 -5.67
N TRP A 5 -15.42 42.28 -6.70
CA TRP A 5 -15.17 40.84 -6.57
C TRP A 5 -13.68 40.59 -6.82
N LEU A 6 -13.01 39.92 -5.88
CA LEU A 6 -11.61 39.48 -6.03
C LEU A 6 -11.60 38.06 -6.60
N CYS A 7 -11.20 37.91 -7.87
CA CYS A 7 -10.89 36.61 -8.47
C CYS A 7 -9.41 36.26 -8.21
N LEU A 8 -9.14 35.20 -7.47
CA LEU A 8 -7.80 34.63 -7.33
C LEU A 8 -7.63 33.50 -8.35
N ALA A 9 -6.83 33.72 -9.40
CA ALA A 9 -6.39 32.68 -10.31
C ALA A 9 -5.02 32.16 -9.86
N ILE A 10 -4.94 30.90 -9.41
CA ILE A 10 -3.67 30.23 -9.16
C ILE A 10 -3.26 29.53 -10.46
N VAL A 11 -2.27 30.08 -11.15
CA VAL A 11 -1.58 29.40 -12.25
C VAL A 11 -0.55 28.46 -11.62
N THR A 12 -0.80 27.15 -11.68
CA THR A 12 0.21 26.16 -11.35
C THR A 12 1.11 25.93 -12.58
N ALA A 13 2.36 26.36 -12.49
CA ALA A 13 3.39 25.92 -13.42
C ALA A 13 3.60 24.39 -13.26
N PRO A 14 3.93 23.65 -14.33
CA PRO A 14 4.21 22.23 -14.23
C PRO A 14 5.57 22.04 -13.54
N GLY A 15 5.56 21.94 -12.22
CA GLY A 15 6.64 21.31 -11.48
C GLY A 15 6.63 19.82 -11.78
N VAL A 16 7.79 19.27 -12.12
CA VAL A 16 7.98 17.83 -12.34
C VAL A 16 7.61 17.09 -11.06
N ALA A 17 6.38 16.61 -10.98
CA ALA A 17 5.90 15.76 -9.92
C ALA A 17 6.50 14.36 -10.13
N GLY A 18 7.35 13.92 -9.21
CA GLY A 18 7.55 12.48 -9.00
C GLY A 18 6.18 11.88 -8.68
N GLY A 19 5.64 11.11 -9.63
CA GLY A 19 4.24 10.71 -9.65
C GLY A 19 3.82 9.97 -8.38
N GLN A 20 2.80 10.51 -7.71
CA GLN A 20 1.95 9.76 -6.79
C GLN A 20 1.24 8.65 -7.58
N SER A 21 1.59 7.40 -7.36
CA SER A 21 0.76 6.28 -7.78
C SER A 21 -0.16 5.88 -6.63
N ASP A 22 -1.42 6.32 -6.70
CA ASP A 22 -2.55 5.73 -5.94
C ASP A 22 -2.93 4.35 -6.53
N VAL A 23 -1.90 3.55 -6.84
CA VAL A 23 -2.03 2.24 -7.47
C VAL A 23 -2.26 1.24 -6.35
N ALA A 24 -3.38 0.53 -6.44
CA ALA A 24 -3.74 -0.53 -5.52
C ALA A 24 -2.56 -1.50 -5.33
N PRO A 25 -2.27 -1.96 -4.10
CA PRO A 25 -1.17 -2.88 -3.88
C PRO A 25 -1.40 -4.17 -4.67
N GLN A 26 -0.31 -4.76 -5.15
CA GLN A 26 -0.37 -5.99 -5.93
C GLN A 26 0.04 -7.17 -5.06
N TRP A 27 -0.54 -8.34 -5.34
CA TRP A 27 0.10 -9.59 -4.96
C TRP A 27 1.35 -9.76 -5.81
N ILE A 28 2.47 -10.09 -5.15
CA ILE A 28 3.73 -10.40 -5.81
C ILE A 28 4.23 -11.77 -5.34
N TRP A 29 5.03 -12.44 -6.16
CA TRP A 29 5.77 -13.61 -5.72
C TRP A 29 7.17 -13.68 -6.36
N HIS A 30 7.95 -14.69 -6.00
CA HIS A 30 9.17 -15.00 -6.72
C HIS A 30 8.84 -15.42 -8.16
N ASP A 31 9.69 -15.06 -9.12
CA ASP A 31 9.46 -15.39 -10.53
C ASP A 31 9.74 -16.86 -10.83
N GLU A 32 8.77 -17.71 -10.50
CA GLU A 32 8.80 -19.16 -10.65
C GLU A 32 7.40 -19.71 -10.96
N GLY A 33 7.31 -20.74 -11.80
CA GLY A 33 6.07 -21.49 -12.04
C GLY A 33 4.83 -20.62 -12.31
N ASN A 34 3.72 -20.97 -11.66
CA ASN A 34 2.46 -20.22 -11.69
C ASN A 34 1.94 -19.98 -10.26
N PRO A 35 2.40 -18.93 -9.57
CA PRO A 35 2.11 -18.74 -8.14
C PRO A 35 0.63 -18.56 -7.79
N VAL A 36 -0.20 -18.17 -8.76
CA VAL A 36 -1.65 -18.05 -8.58
C VAL A 36 -2.35 -19.41 -8.49
N ALA A 37 -1.77 -20.45 -9.10
CA ALA A 37 -2.34 -21.80 -9.12
C ALA A 37 -1.61 -22.74 -8.16
N ASP A 38 -0.28 -22.78 -8.26
CA ASP A 38 0.59 -23.64 -7.47
C ASP A 38 2.03 -23.13 -7.55
N ALA A 39 2.60 -22.73 -6.41
CA ALA A 39 4.01 -22.40 -6.29
C ALA A 39 4.76 -23.51 -5.53
N PRO A 40 6.08 -23.67 -5.74
CA PRO A 40 6.86 -24.61 -4.95
C PRO A 40 6.77 -24.33 -3.45
N ILE A 41 6.78 -25.41 -2.65
CA ILE A 41 6.85 -25.32 -1.19
C ILE A 41 8.20 -24.75 -0.77
N GLY A 42 8.20 -23.85 0.20
CA GLY A 42 9.41 -23.32 0.82
C GLY A 42 9.39 -21.83 1.06
N ASP A 43 10.51 -21.32 1.56
CA ASP A 43 10.71 -19.90 1.83
C ASP A 43 11.11 -19.16 0.54
N ARG A 44 10.57 -17.95 0.39
CA ARG A 44 11.00 -16.92 -0.55
C ARG A 44 11.29 -15.66 0.21
N PHE A 45 12.34 -14.96 -0.21
CA PHE A 45 12.85 -13.78 0.46
C PHE A 45 12.58 -12.57 -0.42
N PHE A 46 11.99 -11.53 0.14
CA PHE A 46 11.64 -10.31 -0.58
C PHE A 46 12.29 -9.10 0.07
N ARG A 47 12.76 -8.17 -0.74
CA ARG A 47 13.41 -6.93 -0.28
C ARG A 47 12.91 -5.71 -1.05
N LYS A 48 12.75 -4.62 -0.32
CA LYS A 48 12.50 -3.28 -0.86
C LYS A 48 13.28 -2.24 -0.08
N THR A 49 14.17 -1.55 -0.78
CA THR A 49 14.86 -0.36 -0.24
C THR A 49 13.99 0.88 -0.46
N VAL A 50 13.80 1.65 0.59
CA VAL A 50 13.12 2.95 0.56
C VAL A 50 14.04 4.02 1.11
N HIS A 51 14.09 5.19 0.45
CA HIS A 51 14.91 6.32 0.88
C HIS A 51 14.01 7.37 1.52
N LEU A 52 14.30 7.71 2.78
CA LEU A 52 13.51 8.63 3.59
C LEU A 52 14.34 9.87 3.93
N ASP A 53 14.05 11.00 3.27
CA ASP A 53 14.78 12.27 3.49
C ASP A 53 14.40 12.96 4.81
N ARG A 54 13.24 12.62 5.38
CA ARG A 54 12.81 13.08 6.71
C ARG A 54 11.99 11.97 7.36
N ILE A 55 12.37 11.57 8.57
CA ILE A 55 11.63 10.56 9.35
C ILE A 55 10.39 11.24 9.95
N ARG A 56 9.20 10.70 9.69
CA ARG A 56 7.97 11.20 10.31
C ARG A 56 6.96 10.13 10.66
N VAL A 57 6.44 9.41 9.68
CA VAL A 57 5.53 8.29 9.88
C VAL A 57 5.86 7.24 8.83
N VAL A 58 6.10 6.01 9.27
CA VAL A 58 6.28 4.86 8.39
C VAL A 58 5.37 3.75 8.87
N LYS A 59 4.39 3.39 8.05
CA LYS A 59 3.40 2.37 8.39
C LYS A 59 3.29 1.37 7.26
N ILE A 60 3.00 0.13 7.59
CA ILE A 60 2.79 -0.90 6.59
C ILE A 60 1.57 -1.75 6.93
N ASP A 61 0.94 -2.25 5.89
CA ASP A 61 0.00 -3.36 5.95
C ASP A 61 0.61 -4.54 5.17
N ILE A 62 0.55 -5.75 5.73
CA ILE A 62 1.14 -6.94 5.13
C ILE A 62 0.29 -8.18 5.36
N THR A 63 0.22 -9.04 4.35
CA THR A 63 -0.19 -10.44 4.48
C THR A 63 0.59 -11.29 3.47
N CYS A 64 0.66 -12.59 3.71
CA CYS A 64 1.30 -13.53 2.80
C CYS A 64 0.59 -14.87 2.88
N ASP A 65 0.33 -15.48 1.74
CA ASP A 65 -0.09 -16.87 1.64
C ASP A 65 1.16 -17.76 1.49
N ASP A 66 1.55 -18.58 2.48
CA ASP A 66 0.82 -18.90 3.73
C ASP A 66 1.29 -18.13 4.97
N GLU A 67 2.59 -17.83 5.05
CA GLU A 67 3.20 -17.23 6.24
C GLU A 67 4.16 -16.11 5.86
N PHE A 68 4.30 -15.11 6.74
CA PHE A 68 5.38 -14.13 6.65
C PHE A 68 6.11 -13.96 7.98
N SER A 69 7.39 -13.65 7.89
CA SER A 69 8.17 -12.96 8.91
C SER A 69 8.67 -11.65 8.32
N LEU A 70 8.28 -10.55 8.94
CA LEU A 70 8.56 -9.18 8.52
C LEU A 70 9.77 -8.65 9.27
N TYR A 71 10.71 -8.11 8.52
CA TYR A 71 11.89 -7.44 9.03
C TYR A 71 11.93 -6.01 8.53
N PHE A 72 12.32 -5.10 9.40
CA PHE A 72 12.64 -3.73 9.04
C PHE A 72 14.04 -3.42 9.51
N ASN A 73 14.92 -3.00 8.61
CA ASN A 73 16.28 -2.59 8.95
C ASN A 73 17.12 -3.68 9.65
N GLY A 74 16.76 -4.96 9.47
CA GLY A 74 17.39 -6.13 10.08
C GLY A 74 16.69 -6.66 11.34
N GLU A 75 15.76 -5.91 11.93
CA GLU A 75 14.99 -6.31 13.13
C GLU A 75 13.66 -6.96 12.71
N GLU A 76 13.30 -8.11 13.29
CA GLU A 76 11.98 -8.71 13.10
C GLU A 76 10.91 -7.86 13.80
N VAL A 77 9.92 -7.41 13.04
CA VAL A 77 8.83 -6.55 13.54
C VAL A 77 7.56 -7.35 13.80
N GLY A 78 7.37 -8.46 13.10
CA GLY A 78 6.21 -9.31 13.29
C GLY A 78 6.17 -10.48 12.32
N ARG A 79 5.25 -11.39 12.58
CA ARG A 79 5.04 -12.59 11.77
C ARG A 79 3.59 -13.05 11.86
N SER A 80 3.14 -13.76 10.84
CA SER A 80 1.84 -14.43 10.84
C SER A 80 1.86 -15.65 9.94
N ASN A 81 0.89 -16.53 10.16
CA ASN A 81 0.54 -17.71 9.36
C ASN A 81 -0.95 -17.72 8.96
N ASP A 82 -1.62 -16.56 9.03
CA ASP A 82 -3.01 -16.39 8.60
C ASP A 82 -3.07 -15.32 7.50
N TRP A 83 -3.19 -15.79 6.25
CA TRP A 83 -3.19 -14.90 5.10
C TRP A 83 -4.49 -14.11 4.92
N HIS A 84 -5.61 -14.56 5.52
CA HIS A 84 -6.90 -13.90 5.42
C HIS A 84 -6.92 -12.54 6.13
N ARG A 85 -5.94 -12.31 7.01
CA ARG A 85 -5.79 -11.08 7.77
C ARG A 85 -4.59 -10.27 7.28
N VAL A 86 -4.81 -8.98 7.01
CA VAL A 86 -3.76 -8.02 6.67
C VAL A 86 -3.35 -7.25 7.92
N TYR A 87 -2.13 -7.50 8.37
CA TYR A 87 -1.58 -6.99 9.62
C TYR A 87 -0.97 -5.61 9.43
N GLY A 88 -1.30 -4.68 10.31
CA GLY A 88 -0.76 -3.33 10.32
C GLY A 88 0.39 -3.16 11.30
N PHE A 89 1.50 -2.56 10.87
CA PHE A 89 2.64 -2.23 11.73
C PHE A 89 3.02 -0.76 11.62
N ASP A 90 3.33 -0.14 12.76
CA ASP A 90 3.94 1.19 12.83
C ASP A 90 5.46 1.04 13.00
N LEU A 91 6.20 1.45 11.97
CA LEU A 91 7.65 1.35 11.86
C LEU A 91 8.32 2.70 12.12
N THR A 92 7.56 3.72 12.49
CA THR A 92 8.04 5.10 12.59
C THR A 92 9.26 5.23 13.48
N ASP A 93 9.24 4.63 14.68
CA ASP A 93 10.34 4.71 15.65
C ASP A 93 11.58 3.92 15.24
N ARG A 94 11.46 3.05 14.22
CA ARG A 94 12.56 2.24 13.67
C ARG A 94 13.12 2.81 12.37
N ALA A 95 12.45 3.82 11.81
CA ALA A 95 12.84 4.46 10.57
C ALA A 95 14.00 5.40 10.80
N ARG A 96 14.92 5.44 9.83
CA ARG A 96 16.13 6.27 9.85
C ARG A 96 16.19 7.15 8.61
N HIS A 97 16.98 8.21 8.67
CA HIS A 97 17.20 9.08 7.53
C HIS A 97 18.02 8.34 6.47
N GLY A 98 17.66 8.51 5.19
CA GLY A 98 18.29 7.81 4.08
C GLY A 98 17.70 6.42 3.85
N ALA A 99 18.56 5.44 3.56
CA ALA A 99 18.14 4.10 3.19
C ALA A 99 17.54 3.34 4.40
N ASN A 100 16.34 2.80 4.18
CA ASN A 100 15.70 1.81 5.02
C ASN A 100 15.36 0.60 4.17
N VAL A 101 15.35 -0.57 4.78
CA VAL A 101 15.01 -1.81 4.08
C VAL A 101 13.82 -2.47 4.74
N LEU A 102 12.81 -2.74 3.93
CA LEU A 102 11.75 -3.67 4.24
C LEU A 102 12.12 -5.04 3.67
N ALA A 103 12.08 -6.06 4.52
CA ALA A 103 12.49 -7.41 4.16
C ALA A 103 11.43 -8.41 4.66
N VAL A 104 11.08 -9.39 3.85
CA VAL A 104 10.05 -10.37 4.19
C VAL A 104 10.53 -11.77 3.85
N ARG A 105 10.51 -12.68 4.83
CA ARG A 105 10.56 -14.11 4.57
C ARG A 105 9.13 -14.60 4.44
N ALA A 106 8.74 -14.96 3.23
CA ALA A 106 7.43 -15.49 2.90
C ALA A 106 7.55 -17.00 2.75
N LYS A 107 6.66 -17.77 3.36
CA LYS A 107 6.69 -19.24 3.27
C LYS A 107 5.42 -19.75 2.64
N ASN A 108 5.57 -20.53 1.58
CA ASN A 108 4.50 -21.32 0.99
C ASN A 108 4.54 -22.74 1.56
N ARG A 109 3.41 -23.23 2.07
CA ARG A 109 3.19 -24.61 2.54
C ARG A 109 2.60 -25.50 1.46
N GLY A 110 2.18 -24.93 0.33
CA GLY A 110 1.73 -25.62 -0.88
C GLY A 110 0.49 -24.96 -1.48
N GLY A 111 0.32 -25.09 -2.81
CA GLY A 111 -0.76 -24.39 -3.51
C GLY A 111 -0.36 -22.96 -3.89
N PRO A 112 -1.35 -22.05 -4.04
CA PRO A 112 -1.10 -20.66 -4.41
C PRO A 112 -0.22 -19.92 -3.40
N ALA A 113 0.63 -19.01 -3.90
CA ALA A 113 1.52 -18.22 -3.07
C ALA A 113 1.55 -16.76 -3.52
N GLY A 114 1.53 -15.86 -2.54
CA GLY A 114 1.50 -14.43 -2.79
C GLY A 114 1.88 -13.64 -1.55
N LEU A 115 2.66 -12.59 -1.74
CA LEU A 115 2.96 -11.57 -0.75
C LEU A 115 2.21 -10.29 -1.13
N LEU A 116 1.49 -9.72 -0.18
CA LEU A 116 0.83 -8.42 -0.31
C LEU A 116 1.43 -7.45 0.70
N VAL A 117 1.91 -6.30 0.22
CA VAL A 117 2.40 -5.22 1.06
C VAL A 117 1.83 -3.89 0.58
N ARG A 118 1.36 -3.09 1.53
CA ARG A 118 1.01 -1.69 1.30
C ARG A 118 1.77 -0.82 2.29
N GLY A 119 2.67 0.00 1.78
CA GLY A 119 3.56 0.82 2.58
C GLY A 119 3.21 2.30 2.49
N TYR A 120 3.34 3.01 3.60
CA TYR A 120 3.03 4.43 3.74
C TYR A 120 4.18 5.16 4.43
N ALA A 121 4.70 6.20 3.78
CA ALA A 121 5.56 7.20 4.39
C ALA A 121 4.93 8.58 4.20
N GLY A 122 4.69 9.31 5.29
CA GLY A 122 3.96 10.58 5.26
C GLY A 122 4.79 11.79 5.69
N TRP A 123 4.45 12.98 5.17
CA TRP A 123 4.92 14.27 5.67
C TRP A 123 3.84 15.03 6.44
N ALA A 124 4.23 15.93 7.36
CA ALA A 124 3.31 16.76 8.13
C ALA A 124 2.45 17.73 7.28
N ASN A 125 2.80 17.92 6.00
CA ASN A 125 2.04 18.73 5.04
C ASN A 125 1.11 17.88 4.15
N GLY A 126 0.93 16.59 4.45
CA GLY A 126 -0.06 15.72 3.79
C GLY A 126 0.41 15.01 2.52
N THR A 127 1.66 15.18 2.08
CA THR A 127 2.18 14.34 1.00
C THR A 127 2.54 12.95 1.53
N GLN A 128 2.08 11.94 0.82
CA GLN A 128 2.20 10.54 1.17
C GLN A 128 2.92 9.82 0.03
N TRP A 129 3.99 9.10 0.36
CA TRP A 129 4.69 8.20 -0.54
C TRP A 129 4.28 6.78 -0.21
N THR A 130 3.93 6.03 -1.25
CA THR A 130 3.58 4.62 -1.14
C THR A 130 4.75 3.77 -1.63
N PHE A 131 4.99 2.65 -0.96
CA PHE A 131 5.98 1.65 -1.36
C PHE A 131 5.34 0.26 -1.37
N ASN A 132 4.28 0.14 -2.16
CA ASN A 132 3.49 -1.07 -2.28
C ASN A 132 4.32 -2.22 -2.87
N ALA A 133 3.88 -3.46 -2.61
CA ALA A 133 4.32 -4.64 -3.34
C ALA A 133 4.00 -4.47 -4.84
N ASP A 134 5.05 -4.54 -5.66
CA ASP A 134 5.01 -4.42 -7.12
C ASP A 134 6.28 -5.05 -7.75
N ALA A 135 6.46 -4.88 -9.06
CA ALA A 135 7.60 -5.45 -9.82
C ALA A 135 8.98 -4.89 -9.41
N SER A 136 9.02 -3.81 -8.63
CA SER A 136 10.27 -3.16 -8.20
C SER A 136 10.84 -3.73 -6.90
N TRP A 137 10.22 -4.79 -6.37
CA TRP A 137 10.75 -5.58 -5.26
C TRP A 137 11.77 -6.60 -5.77
N ARG A 138 12.80 -6.86 -4.98
CA ARG A 138 13.74 -7.96 -5.22
C ARG A 138 13.25 -9.22 -4.53
N SER A 139 13.52 -10.38 -5.12
CA SER A 139 13.18 -11.68 -4.56
C SER A 139 14.26 -12.75 -4.78
N SER A 140 14.36 -13.68 -3.84
CA SER A 140 15.27 -14.83 -3.87
C SER A 140 14.56 -16.09 -3.37
N ALA A 141 14.92 -17.25 -3.93
CA ALA A 141 14.52 -18.55 -3.41
C ALA A 141 15.46 -19.09 -2.33
N GLU A 142 16.59 -18.45 -2.12
CA GLU A 142 17.63 -18.86 -1.17
C GLU A 142 17.85 -17.80 -0.10
N GLU A 143 18.01 -18.26 1.15
CA GLU A 143 18.40 -17.39 2.25
C GLU A 143 19.89 -17.04 2.14
N GLN A 144 20.21 -15.76 2.38
CA GLN A 144 21.60 -15.31 2.39
C GLN A 144 21.91 -14.61 3.72
N PRO A 145 23.08 -14.81 4.33
CA PRO A 145 23.40 -14.16 5.61
C PRO A 145 23.26 -12.63 5.53
N GLY A 146 22.55 -12.05 6.50
CA GLY A 146 22.33 -10.60 6.56
C GLY A 146 21.34 -10.05 5.53
N TRP A 147 20.62 -10.91 4.78
CA TRP A 147 19.67 -10.51 3.74
C TRP A 147 18.56 -9.58 4.21
N SER A 148 18.31 -9.38 5.49
CA SER A 148 17.29 -8.44 5.99
C SER A 148 17.86 -7.06 6.35
N THR A 149 19.18 -6.89 6.30
CA THR A 149 19.89 -5.67 6.72
C THR A 149 20.02 -4.64 5.60
N VAL A 150 20.30 -3.39 5.97
CA VAL A 150 20.47 -2.27 5.01
C VAL A 150 21.73 -2.41 4.16
N SER A 151 22.79 -3.02 4.70
CA SER A 151 24.08 -3.17 4.03
C SER A 151 24.13 -4.30 3.01
N PHE A 152 23.10 -5.14 2.94
CA PHE A 152 23.06 -6.26 2.00
C PHE A 152 22.80 -5.77 0.57
N ASP A 153 23.63 -6.24 -0.37
CA ASP A 153 23.49 -5.99 -1.79
C ASP A 153 22.59 -7.06 -2.44
N ASP A 154 21.38 -6.65 -2.85
CA ASP A 154 20.40 -7.50 -3.53
C ASP A 154 20.42 -7.33 -5.06
N SER A 155 21.47 -6.72 -5.62
CA SER A 155 21.58 -6.51 -7.07
C SER A 155 21.51 -7.80 -7.89
N ALA A 156 22.01 -8.91 -7.34
CA ALA A 156 21.98 -10.24 -7.92
C ALA A 156 20.62 -10.97 -7.76
N TRP A 157 19.72 -10.46 -6.92
CA TRP A 157 18.39 -11.05 -6.73
C TRP A 157 17.51 -10.78 -7.94
N ARG A 158 16.55 -11.67 -8.19
CA ARG A 158 15.57 -11.48 -9.27
C ARG A 158 14.58 -10.38 -8.89
N TRP A 159 13.95 -9.77 -9.86
CA TRP A 159 12.76 -8.95 -9.59
C TRP A 159 11.59 -9.86 -9.19
N ALA A 160 10.73 -9.39 -8.30
CA ALA A 160 9.49 -10.07 -7.97
C ALA A 160 8.51 -9.99 -9.16
N ARG A 161 7.71 -11.03 -9.33
CA ARG A 161 6.66 -11.09 -10.35
C ARG A 161 5.35 -10.56 -9.77
N PRO A 162 4.76 -9.48 -10.34
CA PRO A 162 3.39 -9.10 -10.02
C PRO A 162 2.40 -10.15 -10.51
N LEU A 163 1.47 -10.52 -9.65
CA LEU A 163 0.38 -11.45 -9.96
C LEU A 163 -0.90 -10.69 -10.33
N GLY A 164 -1.08 -9.48 -9.79
CA GLY A 164 -2.21 -8.60 -10.08
C GLY A 164 -2.59 -7.73 -8.88
N ALA A 165 -3.49 -6.77 -9.09
CA ALA A 165 -4.04 -5.96 -8.00
C ALA A 165 -4.76 -6.84 -6.98
N TYR A 166 -4.64 -6.50 -5.69
CA TYR A 166 -5.09 -7.36 -4.59
C TYR A 166 -6.57 -7.77 -4.64
N ASP A 167 -7.40 -6.97 -5.31
CA ASP A 167 -8.84 -7.14 -5.48
C ASP A 167 -9.24 -7.78 -6.82
N ARG A 168 -8.26 -8.14 -7.67
CA ARG A 168 -8.48 -8.63 -9.05
C ARG A 168 -7.81 -9.95 -9.38
N VAL A 169 -6.88 -10.43 -8.55
CA VAL A 169 -6.22 -11.72 -8.73
C VAL A 169 -6.52 -12.63 -7.53
N GLY A 170 -6.86 -13.89 -7.83
CA GLY A 170 -7.21 -14.90 -6.84
C GLY A 170 -6.05 -15.83 -6.50
N PRO A 171 -6.24 -16.76 -5.54
CA PRO A 171 -7.50 -17.07 -4.83
C PRO A 171 -7.88 -16.10 -3.70
N TRP A 172 -7.05 -15.11 -3.42
CA TRP A 172 -7.13 -14.30 -2.20
C TRP A 172 -8.27 -13.28 -2.20
N THR A 173 -9.39 -13.63 -1.57
CA THR A 173 -10.56 -12.77 -1.42
C THR A 173 -10.97 -12.70 0.06
N GLY A 174 -11.80 -11.71 0.43
CA GLY A 174 -12.32 -11.62 1.79
C GLY A 174 -11.32 -11.19 2.86
N LEU A 175 -10.25 -10.48 2.46
CA LEU A 175 -9.22 -10.02 3.39
C LEU A 175 -9.76 -9.09 4.48
N THR A 176 -9.37 -9.33 5.73
CA THR A 176 -9.67 -8.47 6.89
C THR A 176 -8.45 -7.60 7.23
N TRP A 177 -8.60 -6.28 7.20
CA TRP A 177 -7.49 -5.35 7.43
C TRP A 177 -7.49 -4.85 8.88
N ASP A 178 -6.36 -5.01 9.56
CA ASP A 178 -6.16 -4.51 10.94
C ASP A 178 -6.13 -3.00 11.01
N SER A 179 -5.41 -2.40 10.05
CA SER A 179 -5.20 -0.97 10.08
C SER A 179 -6.35 -0.22 9.43
N ARG A 180 -6.67 0.92 10.03
CA ARG A 180 -7.47 1.96 9.40
C ARG A 180 -6.60 2.92 8.59
N TYR A 181 -5.31 2.62 8.38
CA TYR A 181 -4.39 3.51 7.64
C TYR A 181 -4.79 3.66 6.16
N ALA A 182 -5.62 2.75 5.66
CA ALA A 182 -6.26 2.79 4.34
C ALA A 182 -7.20 3.99 4.12
N SER A 183 -7.73 4.59 5.19
CA SER A 183 -8.65 5.71 5.02
C SER A 183 -7.87 7.02 4.95
N ARG A 184 -7.99 7.70 3.80
CA ARG A 184 -7.74 9.16 3.65
C ARG A 184 -8.49 10.04 4.68
N PHE A 185 -9.31 9.43 5.53
CA PHE A 185 -10.11 10.03 6.57
C PHE A 185 -9.75 9.38 7.90
N THR A 186 -9.59 10.19 8.95
CA THR A 186 -9.56 9.68 10.32
C THR A 186 -10.98 9.72 10.87
N ALA A 187 -11.53 8.59 11.28
CA ALA A 187 -12.82 8.53 11.97
C ALA A 187 -12.61 8.59 13.49
N PRO A 188 -13.42 9.35 14.25
CA PRO A 188 -13.39 9.32 15.71
C PRO A 188 -13.70 7.93 16.28
N THR A 189 -13.29 7.69 17.53
CA THR A 189 -13.61 6.46 18.27
C THR A 189 -15.13 6.21 18.27
N GLY A 190 -15.54 4.99 17.89
CA GLY A 190 -16.95 4.61 17.74
C GLY A 190 -17.56 4.84 16.34
N PHE A 191 -16.82 5.46 15.41
CA PHE A 191 -17.28 5.69 14.04
C PHE A 191 -16.57 4.77 13.04
N ARG A 192 -17.23 4.51 11.90
CA ARG A 192 -16.69 3.74 10.77
C ARG A 192 -16.84 4.54 9.47
N ILE A 193 -15.93 4.32 8.53
CA ILE A 193 -15.99 4.88 7.18
C ILE A 193 -16.43 3.76 6.25
N GLU A 194 -17.44 4.03 5.45
CA GLU A 194 -17.94 3.09 4.45
C GLU A 194 -18.05 3.81 3.11
N THR A 195 -17.70 3.10 2.03
CA THR A 195 -17.92 3.60 0.68
C THR A 195 -19.43 3.56 0.39
N ALA A 196 -20.06 4.73 0.35
CA ALA A 196 -21.49 4.82 0.07
C ALA A 196 -21.84 4.53 -1.41
N ALA A 197 -20.93 4.80 -2.34
CA ALA A 197 -21.10 4.58 -3.77
C ALA A 197 -19.74 4.54 -4.51
N PRO A 198 -19.60 3.76 -5.61
CA PRO A 198 -18.37 3.71 -6.38
C PRO A 198 -18.16 5.00 -7.20
N ALA A 199 -16.90 5.34 -7.50
CA ALA A 199 -16.54 6.54 -8.25
C ALA A 199 -17.16 6.58 -9.67
N THR A 200 -17.41 5.42 -10.27
CA THR A 200 -18.12 5.28 -11.55
C THR A 200 -19.56 5.81 -11.49
N LEU A 201 -20.20 5.71 -10.32
CA LEU A 201 -21.55 6.22 -10.09
C LEU A 201 -21.53 7.72 -9.75
N THR A 202 -20.62 8.14 -8.87
CA THR A 202 -20.63 9.50 -8.30
C THR A 202 -19.92 10.53 -9.15
N GLY A 203 -18.85 10.17 -9.87
CA GLY A 203 -17.95 11.16 -10.49
C GLY A 203 -17.45 12.20 -9.48
N SER A 204 -17.23 13.44 -9.95
CA SER A 204 -17.00 14.60 -9.09
C SER A 204 -18.31 15.02 -8.40
N VAL A 205 -18.26 15.22 -7.09
CA VAL A 205 -19.40 15.68 -6.28
C VAL A 205 -19.15 17.11 -5.85
N SER A 206 -20.08 18.02 -6.16
CA SER A 206 -19.98 19.45 -5.83
C SER A 206 -20.74 19.82 -4.56
N ALA A 207 -21.74 19.03 -4.16
CA ALA A 207 -22.50 19.22 -2.93
C ALA A 207 -23.06 17.89 -2.40
N MET A 208 -23.31 17.81 -1.08
CA MET A 208 -23.90 16.64 -0.42
C MET A 208 -24.82 17.09 0.74
N THR A 209 -25.93 16.39 0.93
CA THR A 209 -26.82 16.51 2.09
C THR A 209 -27.33 15.13 2.52
N PHE A 210 -28.09 15.07 3.60
CA PHE A 210 -28.77 13.85 4.07
C PHE A 210 -30.28 14.05 4.06
N ASP A 211 -31.04 13.00 3.72
CA ASP A 211 -32.49 13.02 3.87
C ASP A 211 -32.92 12.73 5.33
N ALA A 212 -34.23 12.78 5.61
CA ALA A 212 -34.79 12.50 6.92
C ALA A 212 -34.55 11.06 7.43
N ARG A 213 -34.04 10.16 6.58
CA ARG A 213 -33.67 8.78 6.92
C ARG A 213 -32.16 8.60 7.02
N GLY A 214 -31.38 9.69 6.95
CA GLY A 214 -29.92 9.65 7.02
C GLY A 214 -29.25 9.15 5.74
N ARG A 215 -29.96 9.07 4.61
CA ARG A 215 -29.36 8.64 3.35
C ARG A 215 -28.68 9.82 2.65
N PRO A 216 -27.45 9.63 2.14
CA PRO A 216 -26.74 10.70 1.44
C PRO A 216 -27.43 11.03 0.11
N THR A 217 -27.60 12.32 -0.17
CA THR A 217 -27.99 12.88 -1.47
C THR A 217 -26.84 13.72 -1.98
N VAL A 218 -26.33 13.42 -3.17
CA VAL A 218 -25.14 14.08 -3.74
C VAL A 218 -25.47 14.79 -5.05
N ALA A 219 -24.91 15.99 -5.24
CA ALA A 219 -24.91 16.71 -6.49
C ALA A 219 -23.67 16.29 -7.30
N ARG A 220 -23.90 15.56 -8.37
CA ARG A 220 -22.85 15.12 -9.29
C ARG A 220 -22.61 16.18 -10.36
N GLU A 221 -21.36 16.57 -10.51
CA GLU A 221 -20.94 17.40 -11.65
C GLU A 221 -21.08 16.59 -12.94
N ARG A 222 -21.79 17.17 -13.92
CA ARG A 222 -21.78 16.70 -15.30
C ARG A 222 -20.84 17.64 -16.06
N ARG A 223 -20.12 17.07 -17.04
CA ARG A 223 -19.06 17.69 -17.85
C ARG A 223 -19.25 19.20 -18.08
N PRO A 224 -18.15 19.97 -18.26
CA PRO A 224 -18.24 21.40 -18.54
C PRO A 224 -19.29 21.69 -19.63
N VAL A 225 -20.15 22.67 -19.38
CA VAL A 225 -21.01 23.24 -20.42
C VAL A 225 -20.10 24.16 -21.23
N ALA A 226 -19.46 23.60 -22.25
CA ALA A 226 -18.71 24.35 -23.24
C ALA A 226 -19.64 24.81 -24.36
#